data_AF-A0A7U4DYF2-F1
#
_entry.id   AF-A0A7U4DYF2-F1
#
_cell.length_a   1.000
_cell.length_b   1.000
_cell.length_c   1.000
_cell.angle_alpha   90.00
_cell.angle_beta   90.00
_cell.angle_gamma   90.00
#
_symmetry.space_group_name_H-M   'P 1'
#
loop_
_entity.id
_entity.type
_entity.pdbx_description
1 polymer ?
#
loop_
_entity_poly.entity_id
_entity_poly.type
_entity_poly.pdbx_seq_one_letter_code
_entity_poly.pdbx_strand_id
1 'polypeptide(L)'
;MSEHETALESLRQEEEFADEYQRIFGGADEDVVYIGDKPKKVINYKGGKFTFFRLAPISVPATVATYLLGFKGVFSSVGEMKVELERCRQVKQHSELIGESQRLAAQQHRQQQEERQRTTVRIGSDKIDLAKMTSARMRDLAEDNGINPYLLPSAPADMRTYLINHFKRQEKNL
;
A
#
# COMPACT_ATOMS: atom_id res chain seq x y z
N MET A 1 43.98 -43.75 -40.49
CA MET A 1 44.07 -42.83 -39.34
C MET A 1 44.54 -43.63 -38.14
N SER A 2 45.73 -43.33 -37.66
CA SER A 2 46.31 -43.94 -36.46
C SER A 2 45.57 -43.43 -35.21
N GLU A 3 45.43 -44.24 -34.15
CA GLU A 3 44.85 -43.81 -32.86
C GLU A 3 45.52 -42.54 -32.31
N HIS A 4 46.80 -42.34 -32.63
CA HIS A 4 47.58 -41.15 -32.27
C HIS A 4 47.14 -39.88 -33.03
N GLU A 5 46.72 -40.00 -34.29
CA GLU A 5 46.19 -38.85 -35.06
C GLU A 5 44.83 -38.41 -34.52
N THR A 6 43.97 -39.37 -34.15
CA THR A 6 42.67 -39.08 -33.54
C THR A 6 42.81 -38.40 -32.17
N ALA A 7 43.78 -38.82 -31.34
CA ALA A 7 44.02 -38.19 -30.06
C ALA A 7 44.51 -36.74 -30.18
N LEU A 8 45.39 -36.47 -31.14
CA LEU A 8 45.87 -35.11 -31.43
C LEU A 8 44.76 -34.19 -31.96
N GLU A 9 43.87 -34.73 -32.80
CA GLU A 9 42.73 -33.97 -33.34
C GLU A 9 41.69 -33.63 -32.25
N SER A 10 41.44 -34.56 -31.32
CA SER A 10 40.59 -34.30 -30.14
C SER A 10 41.18 -33.23 -29.21
N LEU A 11 42.48 -33.29 -28.90
CA LEU A 11 43.14 -32.27 -28.06
C LEU A 11 43.08 -30.89 -28.70
N ARG A 12 43.29 -30.81 -30.01
CA ARG A 12 43.16 -29.54 -30.75
C ARG A 12 41.73 -28.99 -30.71
N GLN A 13 40.72 -29.84 -30.84
CA GLN A 13 39.32 -29.42 -30.69
C GLN A 13 39.00 -28.93 -29.28
N GLU A 14 39.58 -29.55 -28.24
CA GLU A 14 39.43 -29.10 -26.85
C GLU A 14 40.08 -27.73 -26.62
N GLU A 15 41.28 -27.50 -27.17
CA GLU A 15 41.95 -26.18 -27.09
C GLU A 15 41.17 -25.10 -27.84
N GLU A 16 40.70 -25.38 -29.06
CA GLU A 16 39.89 -24.44 -29.85
C GLU A 16 38.57 -24.10 -29.13
N PHE A 17 37.93 -25.08 -28.48
CA PHE A 17 36.74 -24.86 -27.67
C PHE A 17 37.03 -24.03 -26.41
N ALA A 18 38.14 -24.28 -25.73
CA ALA A 18 38.54 -23.53 -24.54
C ALA A 18 38.81 -22.05 -24.88
N ASP A 19 39.50 -21.79 -25.99
CA ASP A 19 39.75 -20.44 -26.50
C ASP A 19 38.46 -19.72 -26.87
N GLU A 20 37.53 -20.41 -27.53
CA GLU A 20 36.22 -19.85 -27.86
C GLU A 20 35.40 -19.55 -26.59
N TYR A 21 35.40 -20.47 -25.62
CA TYR A 21 34.72 -20.28 -24.35
C TYR A 21 35.29 -19.09 -23.58
N GLN A 22 36.62 -18.95 -23.54
CA GLN A 22 37.28 -17.82 -22.87
C GLN A 22 37.09 -16.50 -23.62
N ARG A 23 36.91 -16.52 -24.95
CA ARG A 23 36.51 -15.31 -25.70
C ARG A 23 35.07 -14.89 -25.43
N ILE A 24 34.17 -15.84 -25.21
CA ILE A 24 32.73 -15.57 -25.02
C ILE A 24 32.38 -15.26 -23.56
N PHE A 25 33.00 -15.98 -22.63
CA PHE A 25 32.72 -15.94 -21.19
C PHE A 25 33.91 -15.44 -20.37
N GLY A 26 34.99 -14.98 -21.01
CA GLY A 26 36.10 -14.36 -20.31
C GLY A 26 35.75 -13.00 -19.75
N GLY A 27 36.44 -12.63 -18.66
CA GLY A 27 36.22 -11.38 -17.93
C GLY A 27 36.09 -11.64 -16.44
N ALA A 28 35.96 -10.57 -15.66
CA ALA A 28 35.51 -10.69 -14.28
C ALA A 28 34.02 -11.04 -14.28
N ASP A 29 33.61 -11.93 -13.40
CA ASP A 29 32.19 -12.19 -13.21
C ASP A 29 31.51 -10.98 -12.55
N GLU A 30 30.23 -10.80 -12.86
CA GLU A 30 29.37 -9.77 -12.28
C GLU A 30 28.13 -10.40 -11.65
N ASP A 31 27.69 -9.84 -10.52
CA ASP A 31 26.49 -10.30 -9.85
C ASP A 31 25.23 -9.68 -10.46
N VAL A 32 24.34 -10.54 -10.95
CA VAL A 32 23.04 -10.16 -11.51
C VAL A 32 21.93 -10.79 -10.68
N VAL A 33 20.84 -10.04 -10.49
CA VAL A 33 19.65 -10.51 -9.78
C VAL A 33 18.44 -10.58 -10.71
N TYR A 34 17.70 -11.68 -10.64
CA TYR A 34 16.41 -11.83 -11.31
C TYR A 34 15.28 -11.21 -10.48
N ILE A 35 14.59 -10.22 -11.04
CA ILE A 35 13.52 -9.43 -10.39
C ILE A 35 12.13 -9.65 -10.98
N GLY A 36 11.99 -10.53 -11.98
CA GLY A 36 10.69 -10.82 -12.59
C GLY A 36 9.72 -11.55 -11.65
N ASP A 37 8.51 -11.84 -12.14
CA ASP A 37 7.41 -12.33 -11.29
C ASP A 37 7.52 -13.80 -10.87
N LYS A 38 8.25 -14.61 -11.64
CA LYS A 38 8.35 -16.06 -11.39
C LYS A 38 9.39 -16.35 -10.30
N PRO A 39 9.29 -17.47 -9.58
CA PRO A 39 10.28 -17.85 -8.57
C PRO A 39 11.64 -18.22 -9.18
N LYS A 40 11.65 -18.66 -10.45
CA LYS A 40 12.83 -19.16 -11.15
C LYS A 40 12.81 -18.74 -12.62
N LYS A 41 13.97 -18.41 -13.17
CA LYS A 41 14.20 -18.17 -14.60
C LYS A 41 15.42 -18.96 -15.07
N VAL A 42 15.31 -19.63 -16.21
CA VAL A 42 16.44 -20.29 -16.87
C VAL A 42 16.72 -19.53 -18.16
N ILE A 43 17.99 -19.20 -18.39
CA ILE A 43 18.47 -18.51 -19.59
C ILE A 43 19.52 -19.40 -20.25
N ASN A 44 19.36 -19.62 -21.55
CA ASN A 44 20.40 -20.21 -22.38
C ASN A 44 21.07 -19.08 -23.16
N TYR A 45 22.38 -18.96 -23.04
CA TYR A 45 23.16 -17.95 -23.74
C TYR A 45 24.43 -18.61 -24.32
N LYS A 46 24.55 -18.61 -25.65
CA LYS A 46 25.68 -19.18 -26.41
C LYS A 46 26.13 -20.56 -25.88
N GLY A 47 25.19 -21.49 -25.73
CA GLY A 47 25.44 -22.85 -25.22
C GLY A 47 25.53 -22.98 -23.70
N GLY A 48 25.77 -21.89 -22.96
CA GLY A 48 25.72 -21.86 -21.50
C GLY A 48 24.29 -21.81 -20.96
N LYS A 49 24.04 -22.51 -19.85
CA LYS A 49 22.73 -22.56 -19.18
C LYS A 49 22.83 -21.94 -17.78
N PHE A 50 22.17 -20.81 -17.59
CA PHE A 50 22.16 -20.04 -16.35
C PHE A 50 20.80 -20.13 -15.68
N THR A 51 20.78 -20.48 -14.40
CA THR A 51 19.55 -20.62 -13.61
C THR A 51 19.49 -19.56 -12.53
N PHE A 52 18.47 -18.72 -12.56
CA PHE A 52 18.25 -17.63 -11.62
C PHE A 52 17.08 -17.91 -10.70
N PHE A 53 17.32 -17.77 -9.40
CA PHE A 53 16.25 -17.70 -8.40
C PHE A 53 15.88 -16.24 -8.16
N ARG A 54 14.58 -16.00 -7.94
CA ARG A 54 14.05 -14.65 -7.77
C ARG A 54 14.68 -13.97 -6.54
N LEU A 55 15.16 -12.74 -6.72
CA LEU A 55 15.81 -11.92 -5.68
C LEU A 55 17.09 -12.52 -5.09
N ALA A 56 17.68 -13.53 -5.73
CA ALA A 56 18.97 -14.09 -5.35
C ALA A 56 20.06 -13.63 -6.33
N PRO A 57 21.19 -13.07 -5.85
CA PRO A 57 22.31 -12.71 -6.70
C PRO A 57 23.03 -13.96 -7.20
N ILE A 58 23.42 -13.93 -8.48
CA ILE A 58 24.24 -14.96 -9.11
C ILE A 58 25.36 -14.29 -9.89
N SER A 59 26.58 -14.76 -9.65
CA SER A 59 27.78 -14.40 -10.39
C SER A 59 27.73 -15.02 -11.79
N VAL A 60 27.79 -14.19 -12.82
CA VAL A 60 27.83 -14.62 -14.22
C VAL A 60 28.94 -13.87 -14.97
N PRO A 61 29.48 -14.41 -16.06
CA PRO A 61 30.47 -13.70 -16.87
C PRO A 61 29.99 -12.32 -17.31
N ALA A 62 30.87 -11.31 -17.32
CA ALA A 62 30.52 -9.93 -17.68
C ALA A 62 29.73 -9.80 -19.00
N THR A 63 30.07 -10.61 -20.02
CA THR A 63 29.34 -10.63 -21.29
C THR A 63 27.88 -11.08 -21.12
N VAL A 64 27.65 -12.06 -20.24
CA VAL A 64 26.31 -12.54 -19.89
C VAL A 64 25.60 -11.49 -19.05
N ALA A 65 26.27 -10.87 -18.07
CA ALA A 65 25.70 -9.82 -17.25
C ALA A 65 25.21 -8.63 -18.12
N THR A 66 26.06 -8.16 -19.03
CA THR A 66 25.72 -7.08 -19.98
C THR A 66 24.48 -7.43 -20.80
N TYR A 67 24.39 -8.67 -21.31
CA TYR A 67 23.21 -9.14 -22.04
C TYR A 67 21.95 -9.16 -21.15
N LEU A 68 22.05 -9.67 -19.92
CA LEU A 68 20.92 -9.78 -19.00
C LEU A 68 20.41 -8.42 -18.53
N LEU A 69 21.31 -7.50 -18.18
CA LEU A 69 20.97 -6.14 -17.74
C LEU A 69 20.33 -5.29 -18.85
N GLY A 70 20.43 -5.71 -20.11
CA GLY A 70 19.65 -5.15 -21.21
C GLY A 70 18.13 -5.34 -21.05
N PHE A 71 17.69 -6.39 -20.35
CA PHE A 71 16.27 -6.67 -20.09
C PHE A 71 15.79 -5.97 -18.82
N LYS A 72 15.61 -4.64 -18.94
CA LYS A 72 15.08 -3.79 -17.85
C LYS A 72 13.77 -4.36 -17.31
N GLY A 73 13.66 -4.49 -15.99
CA GLY A 73 12.48 -5.02 -15.30
C GLY A 73 12.45 -6.55 -15.14
N VAL A 74 13.39 -7.28 -15.76
CA VAL A 74 13.53 -8.74 -15.56
C VAL A 74 14.80 -9.04 -14.77
N PHE A 75 15.90 -8.36 -15.09
CA PHE A 75 17.16 -8.47 -14.39
C PHE A 75 17.61 -7.08 -13.89
N SER A 76 18.38 -7.08 -12.82
CA SER A 76 18.92 -5.88 -12.18
C SER A 76 20.31 -6.16 -11.64
N SER A 77 21.15 -5.13 -11.58
CA SER A 77 22.39 -5.21 -10.80
C SER A 77 22.05 -5.31 -9.31
N VAL A 78 22.96 -5.88 -8.51
CA VAL A 78 22.80 -5.96 -7.05
C VAL A 78 22.65 -4.57 -6.42
N GLY A 79 23.38 -3.58 -6.94
CA GLY A 79 23.31 -2.19 -6.47
C GLY A 79 21.92 -1.59 -6.68
N GLU A 80 21.39 -1.67 -7.91
CA GLU A 80 20.06 -1.14 -8.25
C GLU A 80 18.95 -1.89 -7.50
N MET A 81 19.06 -3.21 -7.32
CA MET A 81 18.06 -3.97 -6.58
C MET A 81 17.98 -3.52 -5.12
N LYS A 82 19.12 -3.28 -4.46
CA LYS A 82 19.14 -2.79 -3.06
C LYS A 82 18.46 -1.43 -2.95
N VAL A 83 18.76 -0.52 -3.87
CA VAL A 83 18.15 0.82 -3.91
C VAL A 83 16.64 0.73 -4.13
N GLU A 84 16.17 -0.08 -5.08
CA GLU A 84 14.74 -0.22 -5.33
C GLU A 84 14.01 -0.92 -4.18
N LEU A 85 14.65 -1.89 -3.52
CA LEU A 85 14.08 -2.57 -2.35
C LEU A 85 13.89 -1.59 -1.18
N GLU A 86 14.86 -0.72 -0.93
CA GLU A 86 14.73 0.35 0.07
C GLU A 86 13.63 1.33 -0.30
N ARG A 87 13.54 1.73 -1.58
CA ARG A 87 12.47 2.59 -2.08
C ARG A 87 11.08 1.96 -1.88
N CYS A 88 10.92 0.68 -2.21
CA CYS A 88 9.67 -0.05 -2.00
C CYS A 88 9.28 -0.14 -0.51
N ARG A 89 10.26 -0.31 0.40
CA ARG A 89 10.01 -0.30 1.85
C ARG A 89 9.49 1.05 2.32
N GLN A 90 10.12 2.15 1.88
CA GLN A 90 9.70 3.50 2.24
C GLN A 90 8.31 3.83 1.71
N VAL A 91 7.99 3.46 0.47
CA VAL A 91 6.67 3.68 -0.13
C VAL A 91 5.58 2.92 0.63
N LYS A 92 5.83 1.65 1.01
CA LYS A 92 4.87 0.87 1.80
C LYS A 92 4.57 1.51 3.15
N GLN A 93 5.61 1.89 3.89
CA GLN A 93 5.46 2.58 5.18
C GLN A 93 4.66 3.89 5.03
N HIS A 94 4.92 4.66 3.97
CA HIS A 94 4.18 5.89 3.74
C HIS A 94 2.70 5.64 3.39
N SER A 95 2.42 4.60 2.60
CA SER A 95 1.05 4.22 2.24
C SER A 95 0.21 3.74 3.43
N GLU A 96 0.83 3.02 4.37
CA GLU A 96 0.18 2.54 5.60
C GLU A 96 -0.18 3.72 6.51
N LEU A 97 0.74 4.68 6.70
CA LEU A 97 0.50 5.89 7.48
C LEU A 97 -0.64 6.75 6.91
N ILE A 98 -0.71 6.90 5.59
CA ILE A 98 -1.80 7.64 4.92
C ILE A 98 -3.14 6.89 5.12
N GLY A 99 -3.14 5.57 4.97
CA GLY A 99 -4.33 4.75 5.16
C GLY A 99 -4.89 4.82 6.59
N GLU A 100 -4.03 4.78 7.60
CA GLU A 100 -4.43 4.91 9.00
C GLU A 100 -4.97 6.31 9.33
N SER A 101 -4.30 7.36 8.85
CA SER A 101 -4.76 8.74 9.02
C SER A 101 -6.16 8.96 8.43
N GLN A 102 -6.43 8.43 7.23
CA GLN A 102 -7.74 8.52 6.61
C GLN A 102 -8.83 7.76 7.39
N ARG A 103 -8.50 6.58 7.95
CA ARG A 103 -9.44 5.82 8.79
C ARG A 103 -9.81 6.57 10.06
N LEU A 104 -8.83 7.16 10.73
CA LEU A 104 -9.05 7.97 11.94
C LEU A 104 -9.88 9.22 11.64
N ALA A 105 -9.58 9.94 10.57
CA ALA A 105 -10.35 11.11 10.14
C ALA A 105 -11.80 10.74 9.81
N ALA A 106 -12.02 9.63 9.09
CA ALA A 106 -13.37 9.14 8.77
C ALA A 106 -14.14 8.72 10.03
N GLN A 107 -13.48 8.11 11.00
CA GLN A 107 -14.09 7.74 12.28
C GLN A 107 -14.49 8.98 13.10
N GLN A 108 -13.61 9.98 13.19
CA GLN A 108 -13.91 11.23 13.87
C GLN A 108 -15.07 11.97 13.20
N HIS A 109 -15.11 12.00 11.86
CA HIS A 109 -16.23 12.60 11.13
C HIS A 109 -17.56 11.89 11.40
N ARG A 110 -17.56 10.54 11.45
CA ARG A 110 -18.76 9.77 11.80
C ARG A 110 -19.22 10.05 13.22
N GLN A 111 -18.31 10.03 14.20
CA GLN A 111 -18.65 10.35 15.59
C GLN A 111 -19.24 11.75 15.74
N GLN A 112 -18.64 12.76 15.10
CA GLN A 112 -19.19 14.12 15.11
C GLN A 112 -20.56 14.22 14.44
N GLN A 113 -20.79 13.48 13.36
CA GLN A 113 -22.12 13.43 12.72
C GLN A 113 -23.16 12.75 13.62
N GLU A 114 -22.80 11.62 14.25
CA GLU A 114 -23.68 10.92 15.20
C GLU A 114 -24.03 11.80 16.40
N GLU A 115 -23.05 12.50 16.98
CA GLU A 115 -23.27 13.43 18.08
C GLU A 115 -24.21 14.57 17.67
N ARG A 116 -23.98 15.19 16.49
CA ARG A 116 -24.86 16.24 15.96
C ARG A 116 -26.27 15.71 15.73
N GLN A 117 -26.44 14.51 15.17
CA GLN A 117 -27.75 13.90 14.97
C GLN A 117 -28.46 13.57 16.29
N ARG A 118 -27.70 13.23 17.35
CA ARG A 118 -28.27 13.00 18.69
C ARG A 118 -28.84 14.29 19.28
N THR A 119 -28.16 15.42 19.10
CA THR A 119 -28.55 16.72 19.70
C THR A 119 -29.44 17.59 18.81
N THR A 120 -29.61 17.21 17.54
CA THR A 120 -30.51 17.90 16.62
C THR A 120 -31.94 17.38 16.74
N VAL A 121 -32.89 18.31 16.76
CA VAL A 121 -34.32 18.06 16.66
C VAL A 121 -34.86 18.76 15.42
N ARG A 122 -35.96 18.27 14.85
CA ARG A 122 -36.66 18.97 13.77
C ARG A 122 -37.99 19.51 14.31
N ILE A 123 -38.24 20.78 14.05
CA ILE A 123 -39.44 21.52 14.45
C ILE A 123 -40.02 22.13 13.17
N GLY A 124 -41.15 21.62 12.69
CA GLY A 124 -41.68 21.97 11.37
C GLY A 124 -40.70 21.60 10.24
N SER A 125 -40.28 22.59 9.44
CA SER A 125 -39.28 22.44 8.38
C SER A 125 -37.83 22.53 8.87
N ASP A 126 -37.61 23.02 10.09
CA ASP A 126 -36.29 23.49 10.53
C ASP A 126 -35.57 22.46 11.39
N LYS A 127 -34.26 22.29 11.15
CA LYS A 127 -33.39 21.44 11.97
C LYS A 127 -32.62 22.31 12.95
N ILE A 128 -32.86 22.11 14.24
CA ILE A 128 -32.29 22.91 15.32
C ILE A 128 -31.34 22.03 16.15
N ASP A 129 -30.08 22.44 16.26
CA ASP A 129 -29.07 21.78 17.08
C ASP A 129 -29.10 22.34 18.51
N LEU A 130 -29.69 21.58 19.43
CA LEU A 130 -29.85 21.99 20.81
C LEU A 130 -28.51 22.07 21.57
N ALA A 131 -27.45 21.42 21.07
CA ALA A 131 -26.12 21.53 21.69
C ALA A 131 -25.50 22.93 21.58
N LYS A 132 -25.94 23.72 20.59
CA LYS A 132 -25.48 25.09 20.36
C LYS A 132 -26.32 26.14 21.10
N MET A 133 -27.38 25.72 21.79
CA MET A 133 -28.31 26.62 22.47
C MET A 133 -27.96 26.73 23.96
N THR A 134 -28.13 27.95 24.48
CA THR A 134 -28.07 28.20 25.92
C THR A 134 -29.36 27.74 26.59
N SER A 135 -29.34 27.53 27.91
CA SER A 135 -30.54 27.15 28.68
C SER A 135 -31.69 28.13 28.55
N ALA A 136 -31.40 29.44 28.43
CA ALA A 136 -32.41 30.46 28.18
C ALA A 136 -33.11 30.23 26.82
N ARG A 137 -32.32 30.13 25.74
CA ARG A 137 -32.88 29.90 24.39
C ARG A 137 -33.66 28.59 24.28
N MET A 138 -33.27 27.57 25.03
CA MET A 138 -34.00 26.29 25.07
C MET A 138 -35.35 26.41 25.78
N ARG A 139 -35.48 27.28 26.78
CA ARG A 139 -36.76 27.58 27.42
C ARG A 139 -37.67 28.37 26.50
N ASP A 140 -37.12 29.38 25.83
CA ASP A 140 -37.86 30.18 24.85
C ASP A 140 -38.40 29.27 23.73
N LEU A 141 -37.54 28.39 23.19
CA LEU A 141 -37.96 27.40 22.19
C LEU A 141 -39.05 26.46 22.70
N ALA A 142 -38.98 26.06 23.97
CA ALA A 142 -39.97 25.18 24.56
C ALA A 142 -41.32 25.88 24.69
N GLU A 143 -41.32 27.12 25.16
CA GLU A 143 -42.51 27.96 25.29
C GLU A 143 -43.18 28.21 23.92
N ASP A 144 -42.39 28.55 22.90
CA ASP A 144 -42.86 28.72 21.51
C ASP A 144 -43.54 27.47 20.94
N ASN A 145 -43.19 26.29 21.46
CA ASN A 145 -43.73 25.00 21.05
C ASN A 145 -44.74 24.41 22.05
N GLY A 146 -45.29 25.23 22.95
CA GLY A 146 -46.36 24.84 23.87
C GLY A 146 -45.91 23.98 25.05
N ILE A 147 -44.62 23.94 25.34
CA ILE A 147 -44.05 23.28 26.51
C ILE A 147 -43.85 24.34 27.61
N ASN A 148 -44.39 24.11 28.80
CA ASN A 148 -44.21 25.05 29.91
C ASN A 148 -42.72 25.13 30.32
N PRO A 149 -42.05 26.30 30.19
CA PRO A 149 -40.61 26.44 30.43
C PRO A 149 -40.21 26.22 31.89
N TYR A 150 -41.14 26.35 32.84
CA TYR A 150 -40.91 26.13 34.27
C TYR A 150 -40.93 24.65 34.67
N LEU A 151 -41.42 23.76 33.80
CA LEU A 151 -41.42 22.31 34.01
C LEU A 151 -40.15 21.64 33.45
N LEU A 152 -39.27 22.42 32.81
CA LEU A 152 -38.03 21.91 32.26
C LEU A 152 -36.99 21.66 33.36
N PRO A 153 -36.13 20.64 33.20
CA PRO A 153 -35.00 20.42 34.11
C PRO A 153 -34.09 21.66 34.20
N SER A 154 -33.60 21.96 35.41
CA SER A 154 -32.69 23.10 35.64
C SER A 154 -31.32 22.92 34.99
N ALA A 155 -30.83 21.67 34.88
CA ALA A 155 -29.55 21.37 34.28
C ALA A 155 -29.63 21.42 32.74
N PRO A 156 -28.71 22.11 32.04
CA PRO A 156 -28.75 22.25 30.59
C PRO A 156 -28.64 20.93 29.81
N ALA A 157 -28.00 19.90 30.36
CA ALA A 157 -27.90 18.57 29.74
C ALA A 157 -29.24 17.82 29.81
N ASP A 158 -29.91 17.87 30.96
CA ASP A 158 -31.20 17.22 31.19
C ASP A 158 -32.30 17.92 30.39
N MET A 159 -32.26 19.25 30.31
CA MET A 159 -33.17 20.04 29.48
C MET A 159 -33.04 19.68 28.00
N ARG A 160 -31.82 19.57 27.48
CA ARG A 160 -31.59 19.09 26.10
C ARG A 160 -32.18 17.71 25.90
N THR A 161 -31.90 16.78 26.80
CA THR A 161 -32.39 15.40 26.70
C THR A 161 -33.93 15.34 26.72
N TYR A 162 -34.56 16.15 27.57
CA TYR A 162 -36.01 16.28 27.64
C TYR A 162 -36.60 16.77 26.31
N LEU A 163 -36.07 17.88 25.78
CA LEU A 163 -36.55 18.47 24.52
C LEU A 163 -36.32 17.54 23.33
N ILE A 164 -35.15 16.86 23.26
CA ILE A 164 -34.87 15.85 22.22
C ILE A 164 -35.93 14.76 22.23
N ASN A 165 -36.23 14.20 23.40
CA ASN A 165 -37.22 13.15 23.53
C ASN A 165 -38.64 13.64 23.21
N HIS A 166 -38.98 14.87 23.60
CA HIS A 166 -40.28 15.46 23.32
C HIS A 166 -40.49 15.65 21.81
N PHE A 167 -39.58 16.38 21.13
CA PHE A 167 -39.72 16.68 19.71
C PHE A 167 -39.61 15.41 18.84
N LYS A 168 -38.71 14.47 19.15
CA LYS A 168 -38.62 13.19 18.41
C LYS A 168 -39.85 12.30 18.57
N ARG A 169 -40.61 12.43 19.67
CA ARG A 169 -41.90 11.73 19.83
C ARG A 169 -42.99 12.37 18.98
N GLN A 170 -43.03 13.71 18.93
CA GLN A 170 -43.95 14.44 18.06
C GLN A 170 -43.71 14.07 16.60
N GLU A 171 -42.45 14.02 16.15
CA GLU A 171 -42.13 13.61 14.77
C GLU A 171 -42.58 12.20 14.38
N LYS A 172 -42.69 11.27 15.34
CA LYS A 172 -43.14 9.89 15.07
C LYS A 172 -44.66 9.75 15.00
N ASN A 173 -45.40 10.73 15.51
CA ASN A 173 -46.86 10.73 15.59
C ASN A 173 -47.52 11.58 14.48
N LEU A 174 -46.70 12.18 13.60
CA LEU A 174 -47.08 12.85 12.35
C LEU A 174 -46.86 11.90 11.16
#